data_AF-A0A7D5ZEJ6-F1
#
_entry.id   AF-A0A7D5ZEJ6-F1
#
_cell.length_a   1.000
_cell.length_b   1.000
_cell.length_c   1.000
_cell.angle_alpha   90.00
_cell.angle_beta   90.00
_cell.angle_gamma   90.00
#
_symmetry.space_group_name_H-M   'P 1'
#
loop_
_entity.id
_entity.type
_entity.pdbx_description
1 polymer ?
#
loop_
_entity_poly.entity_id
_entity_poly.type
_entity_poly.pdbx_seq_one_letter_code
_entity_poly.pdbx_strand_id
1 'polypeptide(L)'
;MWKFRTGTAWRDVPERYGPWATLRTRFRRWAADGTFDRMLRAAQARADAAGDVEWLVSVDSTIVRAHQHAAGARKGASRPGPRPVQRRSDQQDPPGL
;
A
#
# COMPACT_ATOMS: atom_id res chain seq x y z
N MET A 1 5.94 -10.13 -16.64
CA MET A 1 6.69 -10.70 -15.50
C MET A 1 5.74 -10.99 -14.34
N TRP A 2 5.49 -12.27 -14.00
CA TRP A 2 4.41 -12.69 -13.10
C TRP A 2 4.45 -12.01 -11.72
N LYS A 3 5.62 -12.01 -11.05
CA LYS A 3 5.79 -11.45 -9.70
C LYS A 3 5.48 -9.96 -9.59
N PHE A 4 5.75 -9.17 -10.63
CA PHE A 4 5.42 -7.74 -10.62
C PHE A 4 3.92 -7.48 -10.85
N ARG A 5 3.24 -8.39 -11.55
CA ARG A 5 1.81 -8.26 -11.85
C ARG A 5 0.92 -8.66 -10.68
N THR A 6 1.30 -9.69 -9.92
CA THR A 6 0.42 -10.29 -8.90
C THR A 6 0.70 -9.80 -7.48
N GLY A 7 1.87 -9.25 -7.19
CA GLY A 7 2.24 -8.80 -5.84
C GLY A 7 2.28 -9.92 -4.79
N THR A 8 2.16 -11.17 -5.22
CA THR A 8 2.05 -12.36 -4.37
C THR A 8 3.34 -12.60 -3.57
N ALA A 9 3.21 -13.18 -2.38
CA ALA A 9 4.37 -13.58 -1.60
C ALA A 9 5.22 -14.58 -2.42
N TRP A 10 6.54 -14.52 -2.24
CA TRP A 10 7.45 -15.43 -2.96
C TRP A 10 7.11 -16.91 -2.75
N ARG A 11 6.52 -17.26 -1.60
CA ARG A 11 6.14 -18.62 -1.28
C ARG A 11 5.01 -19.17 -2.14
N ASP A 12 4.19 -18.32 -2.73
CA ASP A 12 3.03 -18.75 -3.52
C ASP A 12 3.31 -18.65 -5.04
N VAL A 13 4.57 -18.59 -5.43
CA VAL A 13 4.98 -18.66 -6.84
C VAL A 13 4.61 -20.05 -7.40
N PRO A 14 3.98 -20.13 -8.59
CA PRO A 14 3.66 -21.41 -9.22
C PRO A 14 4.89 -22.30 -9.38
N GLU A 15 4.74 -23.58 -9.06
CA GLU A 15 5.82 -24.57 -9.04
C GLU A 15 6.55 -24.72 -10.38
N ARG A 16 5.87 -24.42 -11.50
CA ARG A 16 6.46 -24.39 -12.85
C ARG A 16 7.66 -23.45 -13.00
N TYR A 17 7.85 -22.50 -12.08
CA TYR A 17 9.01 -21.61 -12.06
C TYR A 17 10.17 -22.13 -11.19
N GLY A 18 9.99 -23.29 -10.55
CA GLY A 18 10.94 -23.90 -9.64
C GLY A 18 10.95 -23.27 -8.23
N PRO A 19 11.92 -23.66 -7.38
CA PRO A 19 11.96 -23.26 -5.98
C PRO A 19 12.00 -21.74 -5.80
N TRP A 20 11.07 -21.22 -4.98
CA TRP A 20 10.92 -19.78 -4.77
C TRP A 20 12.18 -19.10 -4.21
N ALA A 21 12.99 -19.81 -3.41
CA ALA A 21 14.23 -19.27 -2.84
C ALA A 21 15.28 -18.97 -3.94
N THR A 22 15.37 -19.85 -4.94
CA THR A 22 16.24 -19.68 -6.10
C THR A 22 15.77 -18.52 -6.95
N LEU A 23 14.46 -18.43 -7.20
CA LEU A 23 13.87 -17.30 -7.93
C LEU A 23 14.09 -15.97 -7.22
N ARG A 24 13.90 -15.91 -5.90
CA ARG A 24 14.15 -14.71 -5.08
C ARG A 24 15.61 -14.27 -5.21
N THR A 25 16.55 -15.20 -5.12
CA THR A 25 17.98 -14.91 -5.23
C THR A 25 18.35 -14.41 -6.63
N ARG A 26 17.88 -15.09 -7.68
CA ARG A 26 18.11 -14.68 -9.07
C ARG A 26 17.52 -13.30 -9.34
N PHE A 27 16.30 -13.06 -8.90
CA PHE A 27 15.65 -11.77 -9.03
C PHE A 27 16.45 -10.65 -8.35
N ARG A 28 16.95 -10.88 -7.12
CA ARG A 28 17.79 -9.89 -6.43
C ARG A 28 19.11 -9.63 -7.17
N ARG A 29 19.74 -10.67 -7.72
CA ARG A 29 20.97 -10.51 -8.53
C ARG A 29 20.69 -9.65 -9.77
N TRP A 30 19.64 -9.97 -10.51
CA TRP A 30 19.24 -9.22 -11.71
C TRP A 30 18.87 -7.76 -11.44
N ALA A 31 18.30 -7.48 -10.28
CA ALA A 31 18.04 -6.12 -9.83
C ALA A 31 19.35 -5.37 -9.50
N ALA A 32 20.35 -6.06 -8.94
CA ALA A 32 21.61 -5.45 -8.55
C ALA A 32 22.60 -5.30 -9.72
N ASP A 33 22.59 -6.22 -10.68
CA ASP A 33 23.54 -6.26 -11.80
C ASP A 33 23.03 -5.57 -13.08
N GLY A 34 21.90 -4.87 -13.01
CA GLY A 34 21.30 -4.13 -14.12
C GLY A 34 20.71 -5.02 -15.22
N THR A 35 20.49 -6.32 -14.98
CA THR A 35 19.86 -7.21 -15.97
C THR A 35 18.49 -6.70 -16.39
N PHE A 36 17.68 -6.19 -15.46
CA PHE A 36 16.38 -5.62 -15.81
C PHE A 36 16.50 -4.40 -16.72
N ASP A 37 17.48 -3.54 -16.50
CA ASP A 37 17.71 -2.37 -17.36
C ASP A 37 18.10 -2.78 -18.77
N ARG A 38 18.96 -3.79 -18.90
CA ARG A 38 19.33 -4.33 -20.23
C ARG A 38 18.13 -4.95 -20.94
N MET A 39 17.31 -5.72 -20.23
CA MET A 39 16.09 -6.31 -20.78
C MET A 39 15.10 -5.22 -21.23
N LEU A 40 14.93 -4.17 -20.42
CA LEU A 40 14.05 -3.05 -20.73
C LEU A 40 14.53 -2.29 -21.97
N ARG A 41 15.82 -1.93 -22.04
CA ARG A 41 16.40 -1.26 -23.22
C ARG A 41 16.23 -2.09 -24.48
N ALA A 42 16.46 -3.39 -24.41
CA ALA A 42 16.29 -4.29 -25.56
C ALA A 42 14.82 -4.40 -26.02
N ALA A 43 13.87 -4.38 -25.07
CA ALA A 43 12.45 -4.37 -25.38
C ALA A 43 12.02 -3.04 -26.00
N GLN A 44 12.47 -1.91 -25.44
CA GLN A 44 12.23 -0.57 -25.97
C GLN A 44 12.80 -0.41 -27.38
N ALA A 45 14.04 -0.85 -27.64
CA ALA A 45 14.64 -0.80 -28.97
C ALA A 45 13.86 -1.62 -30.01
N ARG A 46 13.30 -2.77 -29.61
CA ARG A 46 12.42 -3.55 -30.48
C ARG A 46 11.11 -2.84 -30.78
N ALA A 47 10.49 -2.27 -29.76
CA ALA A 47 9.21 -1.59 -29.90
C ALA A 47 9.35 -0.27 -30.69
N ASP A 48 10.44 0.46 -30.47
CA ASP A 48 10.83 1.64 -31.26
C ASP A 48 11.02 1.28 -32.75
N ALA A 49 11.76 0.20 -33.04
CA ALA A 49 11.94 -0.29 -34.40
C ALA A 49 10.62 -0.76 -35.07
N ALA A 50 9.63 -1.18 -34.27
CA ALA A 50 8.30 -1.54 -34.73
C ALA A 50 7.35 -0.33 -34.86
N GLY A 51 7.76 0.86 -34.39
CA GLY A 51 6.90 2.05 -34.33
C GLY A 51 5.86 2.00 -33.20
N ASP A 52 6.01 1.07 -32.24
CA ASP A 52 5.05 0.84 -31.14
C ASP A 52 5.28 1.76 -29.93
N VAL A 53 6.26 2.67 -29.98
CA VAL A 53 6.61 3.58 -28.87
C VAL A 53 6.65 5.03 -29.36
N GLU A 54 5.76 5.86 -28.81
CA GLU A 54 5.85 7.32 -28.92
C GLU A 54 6.56 7.88 -27.68
N TRP A 55 7.76 8.43 -27.86
CA TRP A 55 8.66 8.85 -26.77
C TRP A 55 8.26 10.16 -26.07
N LEU A 56 7.19 10.84 -26.52
CA LEU A 56 6.89 12.21 -26.11
C LEU A 56 6.49 12.35 -24.64
N VAL A 57 5.88 11.34 -23.99
CA VAL A 57 5.65 11.32 -22.53
C VAL A 57 5.53 9.88 -22.02
N SER A 58 6.55 9.34 -21.36
CA SER A 58 6.41 8.11 -20.57
C SER A 58 5.91 8.47 -19.16
N VAL A 59 4.63 8.29 -18.87
CA VAL A 59 4.06 8.50 -17.52
C VAL A 59 4.23 7.23 -16.66
N ASP A 60 5.01 7.31 -15.57
CA ASP A 60 5.02 6.29 -14.53
C ASP A 60 3.96 6.59 -13.45
N SER A 61 2.92 5.75 -13.38
CA SER A 61 1.94 5.82 -12.30
C SER A 61 2.47 5.11 -11.06
N THR A 62 2.61 5.82 -9.94
CA THR A 62 2.93 5.22 -8.63
C THR A 62 1.65 5.12 -7.77
N ILE A 63 1.39 3.93 -7.23
CA ILE A 63 0.25 3.71 -6.32
C ILE A 63 0.81 3.32 -4.94
N VAL A 64 0.60 4.18 -3.94
CA VAL A 64 0.91 3.88 -2.53
C VAL A 64 -0.40 3.72 -1.76
N ARG A 65 -0.63 2.54 -1.19
CA ARG A 65 -1.78 2.30 -0.31
C ARG A 65 -1.48 2.89 1.07
N ALA A 66 -2.25 3.89 1.48
CA ALA A 66 -2.17 4.43 2.84
C ALA A 66 -2.75 3.44 3.86
N HIS A 67 -2.10 3.29 5.01
CA HIS A 67 -2.65 2.52 6.15
C HIS A 67 -3.88 3.25 6.70
N GLN A 68 -4.88 2.56 7.27
CA GLN A 68 -6.08 3.22 7.82
C GLN A 68 -5.82 4.26 8.93
N HIS A 69 -4.61 4.29 9.50
CA HIS A 69 -4.17 5.28 10.49
C HIS A 69 -3.31 6.41 9.90
N ALA A 70 -3.15 6.47 8.57
CA ALA A 70 -2.39 7.52 7.89
C ALA A 70 -3.14 8.86 7.85
N ALA A 71 -4.43 8.89 8.24
CA ALA A 71 -5.12 10.14 8.53
C ALA A 71 -4.48 10.75 9.78
N GLY A 72 -3.63 11.76 9.59
CA GLY A 72 -2.94 12.47 10.67
C GLY A 72 -3.91 12.95 11.75
N ALA A 73 -3.41 13.09 12.98
CA ALA A 73 -4.19 13.61 14.09
C ALA A 73 -4.69 15.04 13.79
N ARG A 74 -5.98 15.31 14.01
CA ARG A 74 -6.55 16.67 13.93
C ARG A 74 -5.82 17.59 14.92
N LYS A 75 -5.03 18.53 14.42
CA LYS A 75 -4.38 19.55 15.26
C LYS A 75 -5.41 20.62 15.60
N GLY A 76 -5.95 20.56 16.82
CA GLY A 76 -6.73 21.64 17.41
C GLY A 76 -8.23 21.37 17.55
N ALA A 77 -8.63 20.87 18.71
CA ALA A 77 -9.83 21.34 19.38
C ALA A 77 -9.54 21.33 20.88
N SER A 78 -9.48 22.53 21.47
CA SER A 78 -9.34 22.74 22.91
C SER A 78 -10.41 21.93 23.65
N ARG A 79 -10.04 21.28 24.77
CA ARG A 79 -10.96 20.50 25.62
C ARG A 79 -12.17 21.38 26.00
N PRO A 80 -13.42 20.89 25.86
CA PRO A 80 -14.53 21.49 26.59
C PRO A 80 -14.34 21.17 28.08
N GLY A 81 -14.40 22.19 28.93
CA GLY A 81 -14.37 22.05 30.39
C GLY A 81 -15.55 21.21 30.92
N PRO A 82 -15.50 20.78 32.21
CA PRO A 82 -16.49 19.87 32.76
C PRO A 82 -17.89 20.52 32.81
N ARG A 83 -18.92 19.77 32.41
CA ARG A 83 -20.33 20.18 32.54
C ARG A 83 -20.79 20.01 34.00
N PRO A 84 -21.58 20.95 34.55
CA PRO A 84 -22.14 20.79 35.88
C PRO A 84 -23.26 19.74 35.89
N VAL A 85 -23.32 18.94 36.96
CA VAL A 85 -24.35 17.93 37.17
C VAL A 85 -25.62 18.60 37.73
N GLN A 86 -26.74 18.49 37.01
CA GLN A 86 -28.03 18.93 37.51
C GLN A 86 -28.62 17.80 38.38
N ARG A 87 -28.64 17.99 39.69
CA ARG A 87 -29.29 17.09 40.65
C ARG A 87 -30.81 17.22 40.47
N ARG A 88 -31.46 16.17 39.98
CA ARG A 88 -32.92 16.09 39.91
C ARG A 88 -33.45 15.88 41.33
N SER A 89 -34.07 16.91 41.89
CA SER A 89 -35.06 16.75 42.97
C SER A 89 -36.30 16.13 42.35
N ASP A 90 -36.83 15.07 42.95
CA ASP A 90 -38.25 14.98 43.34
C ASP A 90 -38.61 13.58 43.85
N GLN A 91 -39.53 13.61 44.82
CA GLN A 91 -40.44 12.56 45.30
C GLN A 91 -39.94 11.69 46.47
N GLN A 92 -40.12 12.11 47.74
CA GLN A 92 -41.34 12.12 48.60
C GLN A 92 -41.65 10.75 49.23
N ASP A 93 -41.46 10.67 50.56
CA ASP A 93 -41.95 9.62 51.47
C ASP A 93 -43.47 9.69 51.67
N PRO A 94 -44.11 8.56 51.99
CA PRO A 94 -45.18 8.58 52.97
C PRO A 94 -45.15 7.32 53.91
N PRO A 95 -46.10 7.15 54.84
CA PRO A 95 -45.93 7.40 56.27
C PRO A 95 -45.83 6.08 57.08
N GLY A 96 -45.45 6.23 58.36
CA GLY A 96 -45.21 5.10 59.27
C GLY A 96 -46.45 4.31 59.70
N LEU A 97 -46.18 3.07 60.11
CA LEU A 97 -46.43 2.54 61.46
C LEU A 97 -45.16 1.79 61.92
#